data_AF-A0A4Q4SH36-F1
#
_entry.id   AF-A0A4Q4SH36-F1
#
_cell.length_a   1.000
_cell.length_b   1.000
_cell.length_c   1.000
_cell.angle_alpha   90.00
_cell.angle_beta   90.00
_cell.angle_gamma   90.00
#
_symmetry.space_group_name_H-M   'P 1'
#
loop_
_entity.id
_entity.type
_entity.pdbx_description
1 polymer ?
#
loop_
_entity_poly.entity_id
_entity_poly.type
_entity_poly.pdbx_seq_one_letter_code
_entity_poly.pdbx_strand_id
1 'polypeptide(L)'
;MSQPTSPSIPAFYRIFFTYVDPIICAWGATMDFFMPTTVLSSHIPSPTPDIGHVMILKQRGGGMLNFGIISAVLLRYTQDMNVWRIVQLSCFVVDLAYYWAVWEVLAKQKRLDMGTWRAEDWGSIGITAFAGLVRLAFLARVGLGEAENKEGKKNL
;
A
#
# COMPACT_ATOMS: atom_id res chain seq x y z
N MET A 1 6.91 -17.11 -36.01
CA MET A 1 6.49 -17.29 -34.60
C MET A 1 6.03 -15.95 -34.08
N SER A 2 4.72 -15.71 -34.00
CA SER A 2 4.16 -14.53 -33.34
C SER A 2 4.29 -14.74 -31.83
N GLN A 3 5.18 -13.98 -31.20
CA GLN A 3 5.29 -13.97 -29.74
C GLN A 3 3.91 -13.56 -29.17
N PRO A 4 3.33 -14.31 -28.22
CA PRO A 4 2.15 -13.84 -27.51
C PRO A 4 2.49 -12.49 -26.89
N THR A 5 1.68 -11.47 -27.18
CA THR A 5 1.85 -10.15 -26.57
C THR A 5 1.62 -10.30 -25.07
N SER A 6 2.71 -10.32 -24.30
CA SER A 6 2.65 -10.29 -22.84
C SER A 6 1.70 -9.16 -22.43
N PRO A 7 0.66 -9.43 -21.62
CA PRO A 7 -0.31 -8.40 -21.26
C PRO A 7 0.45 -7.25 -20.59
N SER A 8 0.46 -6.10 -21.27
CA SER A 8 1.15 -4.93 -20.75
C SER A 8 0.39 -4.41 -19.53
N ILE A 9 1.13 -3.92 -18.55
CA ILE A 9 0.54 -3.35 -17.33
C ILE A 9 -0.22 -2.08 -17.73
N PRO A 10 -1.52 -1.96 -17.37
CA PRO A 10 -2.29 -0.76 -17.70
C PRO A 10 -1.62 0.51 -17.17
N ALA A 11 -1.69 1.58 -17.96
CA ALA A 11 -0.96 2.83 -17.69
C ALA A 11 -1.27 3.42 -16.30
N PHE A 12 -2.52 3.31 -15.85
CA PHE A 12 -2.94 3.73 -14.52
C PHE A 12 -2.15 3.05 -13.41
N TYR A 13 -2.12 1.71 -13.38
CA TYR A 13 -1.36 0.94 -12.38
C TYR A 13 0.12 1.21 -12.46
N ARG A 14 0.65 1.35 -13.69
CA ARG A 14 2.07 1.67 -13.89
C ARG A 14 2.43 3.00 -13.26
N ILE A 15 1.65 4.06 -13.51
CA ILE A 15 1.91 5.39 -12.96
C ILE A 15 1.76 5.35 -11.43
N PHE A 16 0.67 4.74 -10.94
CA PHE A 16 0.40 4.69 -9.51
C PHE A 16 1.51 3.96 -8.76
N PHE A 17 1.84 2.72 -9.13
CA PHE A 17 2.83 1.92 -8.40
C PHE A 17 4.27 2.40 -8.57
N THR A 18 4.62 3.06 -9.67
CA THR A 18 6.02 3.49 -9.90
C THR A 18 6.31 4.93 -9.49
N TYR A 19 5.29 5.80 -9.39
CA TYR A 19 5.48 7.20 -9.04
C TYR A 19 4.71 7.60 -7.78
N VAL A 20 3.40 7.38 -7.77
CA VAL A 20 2.53 7.86 -6.68
C VAL A 20 2.85 7.11 -5.39
N ASP A 21 2.91 5.79 -5.45
CA ASP A 21 3.15 4.94 -4.28
C ASP A 21 4.52 5.18 -3.63
N PRO A 22 5.64 5.29 -4.39
CA PRO A 22 6.92 5.69 -3.81
C PRO A 22 6.93 7.07 -3.15
N ILE A 23 6.18 8.04 -3.68
CA ILE A 23 6.08 9.36 -3.07
C ILE A 23 5.32 9.28 -1.75
N ILE A 24 4.21 8.52 -1.70
CA ILE A 24 3.46 8.27 -0.46
C ILE A 24 4.37 7.58 0.58
N CYS A 25 5.13 6.58 0.16
CA CYS A 25 6.08 5.88 1.02
C CYS A 25 7.18 6.81 1.56
N ALA A 26 7.77 7.65 0.72
CA ALA A 26 8.81 8.60 1.13
C ALA A 26 8.26 9.67 2.10
N TRP A 27 7.04 10.14 1.84
CA TRP A 27 6.34 11.04 2.74
C TRP A 27 6.06 10.39 4.10
N GLY A 28 5.51 9.18 4.11
CA GLY A 28 5.26 8.39 5.32
C GLY A 28 6.55 8.13 6.12
N ALA A 29 7.64 7.77 5.44
CA ALA A 29 8.95 7.59 6.07
C ALA A 29 9.46 8.88 6.72
N THR A 30 9.29 10.03 6.07
CA THR A 30 9.70 11.33 6.60
C THR A 30 8.93 11.65 7.88
N MET A 31 7.62 11.44 7.89
CA MET A 31 6.80 11.62 9.10
C MET A 31 7.22 10.65 10.22
N ASP A 32 7.52 9.40 9.89
CA ASP A 32 7.96 8.38 10.85
C ASP A 32 9.31 8.69 11.50
N PHE A 33 10.24 9.29 10.75
CA PHE A 33 11.56 9.65 11.27
C PHE A 33 11.56 10.90 12.13
N PHE A 34 10.76 11.91 11.76
CA PHE A 34 10.91 13.27 12.29
C PHE A 34 9.68 13.79 13.03
N MET A 35 8.51 13.18 12.83
CA MET A 35 7.22 13.71 13.32
C MET A 35 6.41 12.64 14.09
N PRO A 36 6.98 12.00 15.13
CA PRO A 36 6.33 10.88 15.82
C PRO A 36 4.99 11.26 16.45
N THR A 37 4.87 12.47 16.99
CA THR A 37 3.62 12.96 17.58
C THR A 37 2.51 13.04 16.54
N THR A 38 2.80 13.53 15.34
CA THR A 38 1.83 13.65 14.22
C THR A 38 1.42 12.28 13.68
N VAL A 39 2.36 11.35 13.65
CA VAL A 39 2.06 9.98 13.23
C VAL A 39 1.16 9.27 14.24
N LEU A 40 1.46 9.38 15.53
CA LEU A 40 0.65 8.74 16.58
C LEU A 40 -0.72 9.41 16.70
N SER A 41 -0.82 10.71 16.44
CA SER A 41 -2.08 11.46 16.57
C SER A 41 -3.14 11.04 15.55
N SER A 42 -2.72 10.32 14.50
CA SER A 42 -3.59 9.71 13.49
C SER A 42 -4.62 8.75 14.07
N HIS A 43 -4.29 8.05 15.18
CA HIS A 43 -5.18 7.06 15.81
C HIS A 43 -5.24 7.17 17.33
N ILE A 44 -4.36 7.96 17.95
CA ILE A 44 -4.27 8.13 19.40
C ILE A 44 -4.49 9.60 19.74
N PRO A 45 -5.58 9.96 20.44
CA PRO A 45 -5.79 11.33 20.89
C PRO A 45 -4.67 11.80 21.83
N SER A 46 -4.10 12.98 21.56
CA SER A 46 -3.07 13.63 22.39
C SER A 46 -1.91 12.70 22.80
N PRO A 47 -1.19 12.12 21.84
CA PRO A 47 -0.15 11.15 22.14
C PRO A 47 1.07 11.81 22.77
N THR A 48 1.71 11.11 23.71
CA THR A 48 3.03 11.47 24.26
C THR A 48 4.02 10.37 23.88
N PRO A 49 4.74 10.51 22.74
CA PRO A 49 5.67 9.48 22.28
C PRO A 49 6.80 9.27 23.29
N ASP A 50 7.02 8.01 23.70
CA ASP A 50 8.20 7.62 24.48
C ASP A 50 9.33 7.09 23.56
N ILE A 51 10.45 6.69 24.18
CA ILE A 51 11.61 6.16 23.46
C ILE A 51 11.30 4.89 22.65
N GLY A 52 10.36 4.06 23.10
CA GLY A 52 9.92 2.86 22.42
C GLY A 52 9.10 3.18 21.17
N HIS A 53 8.16 4.12 21.29
CA HIS A 53 7.40 4.62 20.15
C HIS A 53 8.32 5.21 19.08
N VAL A 54 9.28 6.05 19.48
CA VAL A 54 10.25 6.65 18.54
C VAL A 54 11.09 5.58 17.83
N MET A 55 11.56 4.57 18.55
CA MET A 55 12.33 3.48 17.96
C MET A 55 11.51 2.68 16.93
N ILE A 56 10.27 2.31 17.28
CA ILE A 56 9.37 1.54 16.39
C ILE A 56 8.98 2.36 15.16
N LEU A 57 8.66 3.64 15.32
CA LEU A 57 8.32 4.51 14.19
C LEU A 57 9.51 4.65 13.23
N LYS A 58 10.74 4.79 13.73
CA LYS A 58 11.92 4.80 12.86
C LYS A 58 12.10 3.48 12.10
N GLN A 59 11.84 2.32 12.73
CA GLN A 59 11.86 1.06 12.00
C GLN A 59 10.79 0.99 10.92
N ARG A 60 9.57 1.48 11.22
CA ARG A 60 8.48 1.58 10.26
C ARG A 60 8.83 2.50 9.08
N GLY A 61 9.44 3.65 9.34
CA GLY A 61 9.91 4.56 8.29
C GLY A 61 10.96 3.93 7.38
N GLY A 62 11.85 3.10 7.94
CA GLY A 62 12.77 2.27 7.14
C GLY A 62 12.03 1.27 6.23
N GLY A 63 10.97 0.63 6.76
CA GLY A 63 10.08 -0.23 5.98
C GLY A 63 9.35 0.51 4.86
N MET A 64 8.84 1.73 5.13
CA MET A 64 8.22 2.58 4.12
C MET A 64 9.20 2.91 2.99
N LEU A 65 10.45 3.28 3.30
CA LEU A 65 11.46 3.50 2.27
C LEU A 65 11.78 2.24 1.48
N ASN A 66 11.83 1.07 2.13
CA ASN A 66 12.03 -0.20 1.43
C ASN A 66 10.94 -0.43 0.37
N PHE A 67 9.66 -0.28 0.75
CA PHE A 67 8.54 -0.38 -0.20
C PHE A 67 8.64 0.66 -1.31
N GLY A 68 8.91 1.92 -0.96
CA GLY A 68 9.06 3.00 -1.94
C GLY A 68 10.18 2.74 -2.95
N ILE A 69 11.33 2.22 -2.51
CA ILE A 69 12.45 1.87 -3.38
C ILE A 69 12.12 0.67 -4.26
N ILE A 70 11.48 -0.38 -3.73
CA ILE A 70 11.07 -1.53 -4.54
C ILE A 70 10.05 -1.09 -5.60
N SER A 71 9.02 -0.35 -5.21
CA SER A 71 8.00 0.20 -6.10
C SER A 71 8.58 1.15 -7.15
N ALA A 72 9.54 2.02 -6.78
CA ALA A 72 10.16 2.94 -7.71
C ALA A 72 11.19 2.24 -8.63
N VAL A 73 12.08 1.44 -8.07
CA VAL A 73 13.23 0.93 -8.81
C VAL A 73 12.87 -0.39 -9.47
N LEU A 74 12.54 -1.43 -8.69
CA LEU A 74 12.36 -2.80 -9.20
C LEU A 74 11.30 -2.86 -10.31
N LEU A 75 10.15 -2.20 -10.12
CA LEU A 75 9.06 -2.23 -11.09
C LEU A 75 9.40 -1.50 -12.41
N ARG A 76 10.42 -0.63 -12.44
CA ARG A 76 10.94 -0.03 -13.68
C ARG A 76 11.87 -0.97 -14.44
N TYR A 77 12.54 -1.89 -13.75
CA TYR A 77 13.48 -2.85 -14.34
C TYR A 77 12.82 -4.13 -14.85
N THR A 78 11.53 -4.36 -14.57
CA THR A 78 10.81 -5.56 -15.01
C THR A 78 9.44 -5.24 -15.58
N GLN A 79 9.06 -5.98 -16.62
CA GLN A 79 7.70 -6.01 -17.17
C GLN A 79 6.98 -7.33 -16.84
N ASP A 80 7.59 -8.20 -16.03
CA ASP A 80 7.00 -9.47 -15.62
C ASP A 80 5.83 -9.22 -14.66
N MET A 81 4.63 -9.60 -15.10
CA MET A 81 3.40 -9.46 -14.34
C MET A 81 3.44 -10.20 -13.00
N ASN A 82 4.15 -11.33 -12.92
CA ASN A 82 4.25 -12.08 -11.68
C ASN A 82 5.06 -11.32 -10.64
N VAL A 83 6.16 -10.66 -11.04
CA VAL A 83 6.95 -9.81 -10.14
C VAL A 83 6.10 -8.65 -9.63
N TRP A 84 5.34 -8.00 -10.50
CA TRP A 84 4.44 -6.92 -10.09
C TRP A 84 3.39 -7.40 -9.09
N ARG A 85 2.77 -8.57 -9.31
CA ARG A 85 1.80 -9.14 -8.37
C ARG A 85 2.41 -9.50 -7.04
N ILE A 86 3.60 -10.10 -7.02
CA ILE A 86 4.29 -10.46 -5.77
C ILE A 86 4.58 -9.20 -4.94
N VAL A 87 5.10 -8.14 -5.59
CA VAL A 87 5.34 -6.86 -4.93
C VAL A 87 4.03 -6.27 -4.39
N GLN A 88 2.97 -6.18 -5.21
CA GLN A 88 1.70 -5.60 -4.77
C GLN A 88 1.00 -6.43 -3.69
N LEU A 89 1.11 -7.76 -3.74
CA LEU A 89 0.63 -8.65 -2.67
C LEU A 89 1.38 -8.38 -1.37
N SER A 90 2.70 -8.22 -1.45
CA SER A 90 3.54 -7.94 -0.27
C SER A 90 3.17 -6.61 0.36
N CYS A 91 2.97 -5.55 -0.43
CA CYS A 91 2.48 -4.27 0.06
C CYS A 91 1.05 -4.37 0.60
N PHE A 92 0.17 -5.15 -0.04
CA PHE A 92 -1.20 -5.34 0.43
C PHE A 92 -1.26 -6.03 1.80
N VAL A 93 -0.35 -6.96 2.09
CA VAL A 93 -0.22 -7.56 3.44
C VAL A 93 0.12 -6.50 4.49
N VAL A 94 0.95 -5.52 4.14
CA VAL A 94 1.29 -4.40 5.03
C VAL A 94 0.07 -3.51 5.26
N ASP A 95 -0.71 -3.23 4.21
CA ASP A 95 -1.97 -2.46 4.32
C ASP A 95 -2.95 -3.18 5.28
N LEU A 96 -3.08 -4.51 5.18
CA LEU A 96 -3.93 -5.30 6.09
C LEU A 96 -3.43 -5.25 7.55
N ALA A 97 -2.11 -5.37 7.76
CA ALA A 97 -1.52 -5.24 9.09
C ALA A 97 -1.76 -3.84 9.68
N TYR A 98 -1.71 -2.79 8.86
CA TYR A 98 -2.07 -1.43 9.26
C TYR A 98 -3.53 -1.35 9.72
N TYR A 99 -4.49 -1.87 8.95
CA TYR A 99 -5.90 -1.86 9.36
C TYR A 99 -6.15 -2.64 10.65
N TRP A 100 -5.47 -3.76 10.84
CA TRP A 100 -5.57 -4.51 12.08
C TRP A 100 -5.08 -3.65 13.26
N ALA A 101 -3.92 -2.99 13.14
CA ALA A 101 -3.40 -2.11 14.18
C ALA A 101 -4.37 -0.94 14.48
N VAL A 102 -4.92 -0.31 13.45
CA VAL A 102 -5.92 0.78 13.58
C VAL A 102 -7.17 0.29 14.30
N TRP A 103 -7.71 -0.85 13.87
CA TRP A 103 -8.90 -1.43 14.49
C TRP A 103 -8.67 -1.72 15.97
N GLU A 104 -7.54 -2.31 16.34
CA GLU A 104 -7.22 -2.60 17.74
C GLU A 104 -7.14 -1.33 18.60
N VAL A 105 -6.47 -0.29 18.09
CA VAL A 105 -6.33 0.99 18.79
C VAL A 105 -7.69 1.68 18.95
N LEU A 106 -8.49 1.76 17.89
CA LEU A 106 -9.82 2.36 17.95
C LEU A 106 -10.79 1.57 18.83
N ALA A 107 -10.72 0.23 18.81
CA ALA A 107 -11.50 -0.62 19.70
C ALA A 107 -11.18 -0.37 21.17
N LYS A 108 -9.89 -0.30 21.52
CA LYS A 108 -9.43 0.01 22.89
C LYS A 108 -9.90 1.39 23.36
N GLN A 109 -10.02 2.35 22.44
CA GLN A 109 -10.52 3.68 22.72
C GLN A 109 -12.05 3.82 22.63
N LYS A 110 -12.77 2.74 22.28
CA LYS A 110 -14.23 2.76 22.01
C LYS A 110 -14.63 3.76 20.92
N ARG A 111 -13.77 3.94 19.90
CA ARG A 111 -13.91 4.87 18.77
C ARG A 111 -14.06 4.14 17.42
N LEU A 112 -14.74 2.99 17.43
CA LEU A 112 -15.01 2.22 16.20
C LEU A 112 -16.09 2.87 15.33
N ASP A 113 -16.94 3.71 15.91
CA ASP A 113 -17.92 4.48 15.16
C ASP A 113 -17.23 5.55 14.30
N MET A 114 -17.47 5.51 13.00
CA MET A 114 -16.91 6.44 12.01
C MET A 114 -17.30 7.89 12.31
N GLY A 115 -18.43 8.13 13.01
CA GLY A 115 -18.83 9.47 13.46
C GLY A 115 -17.92 10.08 14.51
N THR A 116 -17.07 9.27 15.16
CA THR A 116 -16.12 9.72 16.21
C THR A 116 -14.70 9.97 15.68
N TRP A 117 -14.47 9.67 14.41
CA TRP A 117 -13.16 9.80 13.77
C TRP A 117 -12.82 11.27 13.54
N ARG A 118 -11.59 11.64 13.87
CA ARG A 118 -11.04 12.96 13.63
C ARG A 118 -10.57 13.04 12.18
N ALA A 119 -10.28 14.25 11.72
CA ALA A 119 -9.74 14.47 10.38
C ALA A 119 -8.46 13.67 10.12
N GLU A 120 -7.64 13.45 11.15
CA GLU A 120 -6.40 12.68 11.08
C GLU A 120 -6.66 11.17 10.90
N ASP A 121 -7.65 10.61 11.60
CA ASP A 121 -8.08 9.21 11.44
C ASP A 121 -8.56 9.00 9.99
N TRP A 122 -9.43 9.89 9.49
CA TRP A 122 -9.93 9.84 8.12
C TRP A 122 -8.84 9.99 7.07
N GLY A 123 -7.90 10.92 7.27
CA GLY A 123 -6.81 11.15 6.32
C GLY A 123 -5.91 9.92 6.18
N SER A 124 -5.50 9.33 7.30
CA SER A 124 -4.60 8.18 7.29
C SER A 124 -5.29 6.91 6.78
N ILE A 125 -6.52 6.63 7.21
CA ILE A 125 -7.32 5.48 6.74
C ILE A 125 -7.67 5.65 5.26
N GLY A 126 -8.06 6.86 4.83
CA GLY A 126 -8.47 7.14 3.45
C GLY A 126 -7.34 6.93 2.44
N ILE A 127 -6.13 7.42 2.74
CA ILE A 127 -4.96 7.25 1.86
C ILE A 127 -4.61 5.76 1.75
N THR A 128 -4.52 5.04 2.87
CA THR A 128 -4.23 3.61 2.86
C THR A 128 -5.36 2.82 2.18
N ALA A 129 -6.61 3.26 2.29
CA ALA A 129 -7.77 2.59 1.67
C ALA A 129 -7.71 2.71 0.17
N PHE A 130 -7.42 3.90 -0.33
CA PHE A 130 -7.24 4.11 -1.75
C PHE A 130 -6.08 3.25 -2.30
N ALA A 131 -4.91 3.28 -1.66
CA ALA A 131 -3.76 2.49 -2.10
C ALA A 131 -4.03 0.98 -2.06
N GLY A 132 -4.63 0.48 -0.96
CA GLY A 132 -5.01 -0.92 -0.80
C GLY A 132 -6.05 -1.38 -1.82
N LEU A 133 -7.04 -0.53 -2.15
CA LEU A 133 -8.03 -0.84 -3.19
C LEU A 133 -7.40 -0.90 -4.58
N VAL A 134 -6.46 0.00 -4.90
CA VAL A 134 -5.72 -0.06 -6.19
C VAL A 134 -4.91 -1.34 -6.29
N ARG A 135 -4.25 -1.76 -5.19
CA ARG A 135 -3.54 -3.06 -5.13
C ARG A 135 -4.49 -4.23 -5.29
N LEU A 136 -5.61 -4.24 -4.58
CA LEU A 136 -6.61 -5.30 -4.68
C LEU A 136 -7.17 -5.41 -6.10
N ALA A 137 -7.50 -4.29 -6.73
CA ALA A 137 -7.98 -4.26 -8.11
C ALA A 137 -6.93 -4.82 -9.09
N PHE A 138 -5.65 -4.45 -8.91
CA PHE A 138 -4.56 -4.98 -9.71
C PHE A 138 -4.38 -6.51 -9.52
N LEU A 139 -4.39 -6.98 -8.28
CA LEU A 139 -4.28 -8.41 -7.93
C LEU A 139 -5.48 -9.22 -8.47
N ALA A 140 -6.68 -8.65 -8.43
CA ALA A 140 -7.90 -9.20 -9.01
C ALA A 140 -7.96 -9.09 -10.56
N ARG A 141 -6.88 -8.59 -11.19
CA ARG A 141 -6.75 -8.44 -12.64
C ARG A 141 -7.76 -7.48 -13.27
N VAL A 142 -8.33 -6.56 -12.50
CA VAL A 142 -9.29 -5.56 -13.00
C VAL A 142 -8.58 -4.65 -14.00
N GLY A 143 -9.07 -4.60 -15.24
CA GLY A 143 -8.48 -3.80 -16.32
C GLY A 143 -7.24 -4.40 -16.98
N LEU A 144 -6.82 -5.61 -16.60
CA LEU A 144 -5.81 -6.39 -17.34
C LEU A 144 -6.55 -7.28 -18.34
N GLY A 145 -6.46 -6.96 -19.64
CA GLY A 145 -7.21 -7.63 -20.70
C GLY A 145 -7.14 -9.16 -20.66
N GLU A 146 -8.26 -9.81 -21.01
CA GLU A 146 -8.43 -11.27 -21.04
C GLU A 146 -7.56 -11.92 -22.13
N ALA A 147 -6.26 -12.09 -21.89
CA ALA A 147 -5.39 -12.88 -22.76
C ALA A 147 -5.36 -14.38 -22.39
N GLU A 148 -5.88 -14.77 -21.21
CA GLU A 148 -5.60 -16.10 -20.63
C GLU A 148 -6.69 -17.16 -20.90
N ASN A 149 -7.82 -16.82 -21.51
CA ASN A 149 -8.97 -17.74 -21.61
C ASN A 149 -9.23 -18.36 -23.00
N LYS A 150 -8.31 -18.17 -23.97
CA LYS A 150 -8.48 -18.68 -25.35
C LYS A 150 -7.61 -19.89 -25.72
N GLU A 151 -6.61 -20.25 -24.93
CA GLU A 151 -5.76 -21.41 -25.22
C GLU A 151 -6.34 -22.74 -24.71
N GLY A 152 -7.29 -22.72 -23.76
CA GLY A 152 -7.96 -23.93 -23.26
C GLY A 152 -9.17 -24.41 -24.08
N LYS A 153 -9.64 -23.64 -25.08
CA LYS A 153 -10.84 -23.95 -25.88
C LYS A 153 -10.59 -24.31 -27.34
N LYS A 154 -9.32 -24.36 -27.79
CA LYS A 154 -8.98 -24.73 -29.17
C LYS A 154 -8.70 -26.22 -29.41
N ASN A 155 -8.73 -27.04 -28.36
CA ASN A 155 -8.45 -28.48 -28.43
C ASN A 155 -9.62 -29.37 -27.94
N LEU A 156 -10.86 -28.89 -28.05
CA LEU A 156 -12.07 -29.70 -27.87
C LEU A 156 -12.91 -29.68 -29.15
#